data_AF-A0A934A1H0-F1
#
_entry.id   AF-A0A934A1H0-F1
#
_cell.length_a   1.000
_cell.length_b   1.000
_cell.length_c   1.000
_cell.angle_alpha   90.00
_cell.angle_beta   90.00
_cell.angle_gamma   90.00
#
_symmetry.space_group_name_H-M   'P 1'
#
loop_
_entity.id
_entity.type
_entity.pdbx_description
1 polymer ?
#
loop_
_entity_poly.entity_id
_entity_poly.type
_entity_poly.pdbx_seq_one_letter_code
_entity_poly.pdbx_strand_id
1 'polypeptide(L)'
;MTGGFLVSVELLRVQTFLFAVPRLAAMVGANVLIGEELRLRLPQLAKACGATLPAPIIYSPRLGCSDPLDALAVPDELQDAPSRLLGDGILARDGGHFRAVFIDADKAENFRRRAQTRLLTRLPGLRFEIRSGPIDQDETVPLIDVRERSILEIPQIQVCEESGNGAARVFEERRLATESGEQLQRVAISTGVRLRGAAYSRFREGKSRDLIGLLQPGLPLQGPGHTLKTTATLGALAG
;
A
#
# COMPACT_ATOMS: atom_id res chain seq x y z
N MET A 1 33.62 14.72 -5.13
CA MET A 1 32.49 14.63 -4.17
C MET A 1 31.37 13.92 -4.89
N THR A 2 31.22 12.61 -4.73
CA THR A 2 30.11 11.84 -5.29
C THR A 2 28.91 12.00 -4.38
N GLY A 3 28.16 13.11 -4.59
CA GLY A 3 26.90 13.34 -3.91
C GLY A 3 25.87 12.29 -4.35
N GLY A 4 25.16 11.70 -3.40
CA GLY A 4 24.06 10.80 -3.70
C GLY A 4 22.83 11.54 -4.23
N PHE A 5 21.89 10.79 -4.79
CA PHE A 5 20.59 11.24 -5.26
C PHE A 5 19.49 10.69 -4.36
N LEU A 6 18.59 11.56 -3.92
CA LEU A 6 17.40 11.20 -3.17
C LEU A 6 16.20 11.15 -4.13
N VAL A 7 15.42 10.07 -4.06
CA VAL A 7 14.10 9.98 -4.67
C VAL A 7 13.04 9.90 -3.58
N SER A 8 12.11 10.84 -3.57
CA SER A 8 10.95 10.90 -2.68
C SER A 8 9.67 10.63 -3.48
N VAL A 9 8.85 9.72 -2.98
CA VAL A 9 7.51 9.41 -3.50
C VAL A 9 6.51 9.77 -2.39
N GLU A 10 5.56 10.62 -2.71
CA GLU A 10 4.52 11.05 -1.76
C GLU A 10 3.15 10.72 -2.31
N LEU A 11 2.40 9.89 -1.59
CA LEU A 11 1.01 9.56 -1.91
C LEU A 11 0.11 10.67 -1.36
N LEU A 12 -0.57 11.38 -2.26
CA LEU A 12 -1.41 12.52 -1.93
C LEU A 12 -2.86 12.07 -1.77
N ARG A 13 -3.58 12.73 -0.84
CA ARG A 13 -5.01 12.50 -0.59
C ARG A 13 -5.35 11.03 -0.30
N VAL A 14 -4.50 10.35 0.47
CA VAL A 14 -4.68 8.94 0.84
C VAL A 14 -6.07 8.69 1.45
N GLN A 15 -6.52 9.56 2.36
CA GLN A 15 -7.86 9.44 2.97
C GLN A 15 -8.97 9.47 1.90
N THR A 16 -8.93 10.43 0.98
CA THR A 16 -9.90 10.50 -0.13
C THR A 16 -9.87 9.24 -0.97
N PHE A 17 -8.68 8.71 -1.27
CA PHE A 17 -8.55 7.45 -2.00
C PHE A 17 -9.17 6.29 -1.25
N LEU A 18 -8.91 6.13 0.06
CA LEU A 18 -9.48 5.04 0.87
C LEU A 18 -11.01 5.07 0.85
N PHE A 19 -11.60 6.26 1.05
CA PHE A 19 -13.04 6.45 1.18
C PHE A 19 -13.79 6.70 -0.15
N ALA A 20 -13.11 6.64 -1.29
CA ALA A 20 -13.71 6.84 -2.61
C ALA A 20 -14.77 5.77 -3.00
N VAL A 21 -14.88 4.69 -2.24
CA VAL A 21 -15.86 3.61 -2.47
C VAL A 21 -16.67 3.42 -1.18
N PRO A 22 -18.01 3.33 -1.25
CA PRO A 22 -18.87 3.30 -0.06
C PRO A 22 -18.76 1.99 0.76
N ARG A 23 -18.15 0.94 0.21
CA ARG A 23 -18.08 -0.37 0.85
C ARG A 23 -16.85 -0.51 1.72
N LEU A 24 -17.03 -0.82 3.00
CA LEU A 24 -15.94 -1.07 3.96
C LEU A 24 -14.93 -2.11 3.43
N ALA A 25 -15.41 -3.17 2.78
CA ALA A 25 -14.56 -4.16 2.13
C ALA A 25 -13.57 -3.53 1.13
N ALA A 26 -14.04 -2.63 0.27
CA ALA A 26 -13.21 -1.94 -0.70
C ALA A 26 -12.26 -0.92 -0.05
N MET A 27 -12.66 -0.31 1.08
CA MET A 27 -11.79 0.57 1.88
C MET A 27 -10.63 -0.22 2.50
N VAL A 28 -10.90 -1.38 3.09
CA VAL A 28 -9.87 -2.29 3.60
C VAL A 28 -8.96 -2.76 2.48
N GLY A 29 -9.51 -3.15 1.33
CA GLY A 29 -8.73 -3.50 0.15
C GLY A 29 -7.81 -2.37 -0.33
N ALA A 30 -8.24 -1.11 -0.23
CA ALA A 30 -7.40 0.05 -0.57
C ALA A 30 -6.22 0.22 0.41
N ASN A 31 -6.43 0.00 1.71
CA ASN A 31 -5.35 -0.04 2.71
C ASN A 31 -4.32 -1.13 2.39
N VAL A 32 -4.80 -2.32 2.04
CA VAL A 32 -3.94 -3.45 1.66
C VAL A 32 -3.07 -3.08 0.45
N LEU A 33 -3.67 -2.47 -0.58
CA LEU A 33 -2.94 -2.07 -1.78
C LEU A 33 -1.84 -1.05 -1.47
N ILE A 34 -2.15 -0.01 -0.68
CA ILE A 34 -1.17 1.02 -0.30
C ILE A 34 -0.05 0.40 0.54
N GLY A 35 -0.40 -0.40 1.55
CA GLY A 35 0.57 -1.04 2.43
C GLY A 35 1.52 -1.97 1.68
N GLU A 36 0.99 -2.82 0.79
CA GLU A 36 1.82 -3.70 -0.04
C GLU A 36 2.71 -2.94 -1.04
N GLU A 37 2.24 -1.83 -1.62
CA GLU A 37 3.08 -1.02 -2.51
C GLU A 37 4.23 -0.36 -1.74
N LEU A 38 3.94 0.29 -0.61
CA LEU A 38 4.94 1.03 0.17
C LEU A 38 5.92 0.12 0.92
N ARG A 39 5.45 -0.96 1.58
CA ARG A 39 6.30 -1.77 2.45
C ARG A 39 7.06 -2.89 1.76
N LEU A 40 6.57 -3.34 0.61
CA LEU A 40 7.18 -4.44 -0.14
C LEU A 40 7.68 -3.98 -1.51
N ARG A 41 6.78 -3.50 -2.36
CA ARG A 41 7.07 -3.43 -3.80
C ARG A 41 7.96 -2.27 -4.19
N LEU A 42 7.80 -1.09 -3.57
CA LEU A 42 8.69 0.05 -3.77
C LEU A 42 10.09 -0.21 -3.18
N PRO A 43 10.23 -0.73 -1.95
CA PRO A 43 11.51 -1.22 -1.43
C PRO A 43 12.22 -2.19 -2.36
N GLN A 44 11.55 -3.26 -2.80
CA GLN A 44 12.13 -4.24 -3.71
C GLN A 44 12.53 -3.60 -5.05
N LEU A 45 11.73 -2.67 -5.56
CA LEU A 45 12.04 -1.94 -6.79
C LEU A 45 13.27 -1.03 -6.62
N ALA A 46 13.37 -0.32 -5.50
CA ALA A 46 14.51 0.54 -5.20
C ALA A 46 15.81 -0.27 -5.13
N LYS A 47 15.80 -1.39 -4.39
CA LYS A 47 16.92 -2.34 -4.34
C LYS A 47 17.30 -2.85 -5.73
N ALA A 48 16.32 -3.27 -6.52
CA ALA A 48 16.55 -3.76 -7.88
C ALA A 48 17.09 -2.68 -8.84
N CYS A 49 16.86 -1.40 -8.53
CA CYS A 49 17.44 -0.26 -9.25
C CYS A 49 18.80 0.19 -8.69
N GLY A 50 19.31 -0.47 -7.65
CA GLY A 50 20.61 -0.17 -7.04
C GLY A 50 20.56 0.93 -5.98
N ALA A 51 19.45 1.05 -5.24
CA ALA A 51 19.40 1.88 -4.05
C ALA A 51 20.46 1.42 -3.05
N THR A 52 21.22 2.37 -2.53
CA THR A 52 22.27 2.13 -1.55
C THR A 52 22.66 3.46 -0.92
N LEU A 53 23.10 3.41 0.33
CA LEU A 53 23.50 4.61 1.05
C LEU A 53 24.99 4.94 0.78
N PRO A 54 25.34 6.21 0.54
CA PRO A 54 26.73 6.62 0.49
C PRO A 54 27.37 6.45 1.88
N ALA A 55 28.49 5.72 1.95
CA ALA A 55 29.22 5.53 3.21
C ALA A 55 29.86 6.87 3.68
N PRO A 56 29.95 7.15 5.00
CA PRO A 56 29.65 6.29 6.15
C PRO A 56 28.55 6.89 7.06
N ILE A 57 27.31 7.03 6.58
CA ILE A 57 26.20 7.36 7.49
C ILE A 57 25.75 6.05 8.16
N ILE A 58 26.53 5.57 9.12
CA ILE A 58 26.19 4.41 9.95
C ILE A 58 25.96 4.89 11.37
N TYR A 59 24.84 5.58 11.57
CA TYR A 59 24.26 5.70 12.91
C TYR A 59 22.81 5.26 12.83
N SER A 60 22.59 3.95 12.99
CA SER A 60 21.24 3.48 13.30
C SER A 60 21.07 3.57 14.81
N PRO A 61 20.15 4.40 15.34
CA PRO A 61 19.84 4.38 16.75
C PRO A 61 19.38 2.97 17.12
N ARG A 62 19.93 2.41 18.20
CA ARG A 62 19.41 1.16 18.78
C ARG A 62 18.03 1.46 19.35
N LEU A 63 16.99 1.18 18.58
CA LEU A 63 15.62 1.28 19.06
C LEU A 63 15.41 0.16 20.09
N GLY A 64 15.08 0.53 21.32
CA GLY A 64 14.85 -0.40 22.43
C GLY A 64 13.45 -1.03 22.45
N CYS A 65 12.68 -0.89 21.37
CA CYS A 65 11.32 -1.40 21.27
C CYS A 65 11.31 -2.62 20.34
N SER A 66 10.86 -3.76 20.85
CA SER A 66 10.56 -4.96 20.06
C SER A 66 9.47 -4.66 19.04
N ASP A 67 9.66 -5.04 17.78
CA ASP A 67 8.64 -4.89 16.74
C ASP A 67 7.45 -5.79 17.12
N PRO A 68 6.19 -5.30 17.10
CA PRO A 68 5.01 -6.15 17.31
C PRO A 68 4.93 -7.33 16.34
N LEU A 69 5.62 -7.27 15.20
CA LEU A 69 5.75 -8.36 14.24
C LEU A 69 6.80 -9.41 14.62
N ASP A 70 7.69 -9.14 15.57
CA ASP A 70 8.72 -10.10 16.03
C ASP A 70 8.08 -11.39 16.54
N ALA A 71 6.92 -11.28 17.20
CA ALA A 71 6.17 -12.40 17.73
C ALA A 71 5.46 -13.25 16.65
N LEU A 72 5.34 -12.74 15.42
CA LEU A 72 4.49 -13.32 14.37
C LEU A 72 5.27 -14.10 13.30
N ALA A 73 6.58 -14.31 13.49
CA ALA A 73 7.46 -15.02 12.55
C ALA A 73 7.29 -14.57 11.09
N VAL A 74 7.02 -13.28 10.88
CA VAL A 74 6.80 -12.73 9.55
C VAL A 74 8.12 -12.67 8.78
N PRO A 75 8.09 -12.80 7.44
CA PRO A 75 9.28 -12.64 6.61
C PRO A 75 10.04 -11.36 6.94
N ASP A 76 11.35 -11.48 7.01
CA ASP A 76 12.29 -10.40 7.28
C ASP A 76 11.92 -9.08 6.58
N GLU A 77 11.63 -9.10 5.28
CA GLU A 77 11.29 -7.92 4.46
C GLU A 77 10.10 -7.09 5.00
N LEU A 78 9.21 -7.74 5.76
CA LEU A 78 7.99 -7.16 6.34
C LEU A 78 8.19 -6.60 7.74
N GLN A 79 9.24 -7.02 8.43
CA GLN A 79 9.61 -6.49 9.75
C GLN A 79 10.06 -5.04 9.63
N ASP A 80 9.82 -4.27 10.67
CA ASP A 80 10.29 -2.90 10.84
C ASP A 80 11.74 -2.89 11.33
N ALA A 81 12.66 -3.15 10.40
CA ALA A 81 14.10 -3.18 10.63
C ALA A 81 14.78 -1.93 10.04
N PRO A 82 14.74 -0.77 10.72
CA PRO A 82 15.25 0.49 10.16
C PRO A 82 16.73 0.42 9.83
N SER A 83 17.55 -0.27 10.62
CA SER A 83 18.97 -0.49 10.32
C SER A 83 19.19 -1.18 8.98
N ARG A 84 18.37 -2.19 8.65
CA ARG A 84 18.47 -2.94 7.40
C ARG A 84 17.96 -2.12 6.23
N LEU A 85 16.82 -1.45 6.40
CA LEU A 85 16.27 -0.54 5.40
C LEU A 85 17.25 0.58 5.04
N LEU A 86 17.91 1.15 6.05
CA LEU A 86 18.97 2.13 5.86
C LEU A 86 20.12 1.54 5.03
N GLY A 87 20.59 0.33 5.37
CA GLY A 87 21.59 -0.38 4.56
C GLY A 87 21.17 -0.61 3.10
N ASP A 88 19.87 -0.83 2.88
CA ASP A 88 19.26 -0.97 1.55
C ASP A 88 19.04 0.37 0.81
N GLY A 89 19.47 1.50 1.39
CA GLY A 89 19.25 2.82 0.82
C GLY A 89 17.83 3.35 0.98
N ILE A 90 17.00 2.78 1.86
CA ILE A 90 15.60 3.16 2.10
C ILE A 90 15.52 3.98 3.38
N LEU A 91 15.08 5.23 3.27
CA LEU A 91 14.98 6.16 4.39
C LEU A 91 13.58 6.20 5.02
N ALA A 92 12.54 6.01 4.20
CA ALA A 92 11.14 6.00 4.64
C ALA A 92 10.31 5.10 3.73
N ARG A 93 9.26 4.47 4.27
CA ARG A 93 8.33 3.62 3.51
C ARG A 93 6.92 3.55 4.10
N ASP A 94 6.54 4.52 4.92
CA ASP A 94 5.30 4.51 5.70
C ASP A 94 4.54 5.83 5.63
N GLY A 95 3.26 5.81 6.05
CA GLY A 95 2.43 7.02 6.16
C GLY A 95 2.08 7.68 4.82
N GLY A 96 2.27 6.99 3.69
CA GLY A 96 2.13 7.59 2.36
C GLY A 96 3.42 8.17 1.81
N HIS A 97 4.54 8.05 2.51
CA HIS A 97 5.84 8.55 2.06
C HIS A 97 6.80 7.38 1.81
N PHE A 98 7.54 7.46 0.71
CA PHE A 98 8.64 6.55 0.42
C PHE A 98 9.86 7.34 -0.02
N ARG A 99 11.01 7.08 0.60
CA ARG A 99 12.27 7.78 0.29
C ARG A 99 13.39 6.77 0.11
N ALA A 100 14.14 6.88 -0.99
CA ALA A 100 15.28 6.04 -1.28
C ALA A 100 16.46 6.83 -1.84
N VAL A 101 17.67 6.37 -1.56
CA VAL A 101 18.93 6.97 -1.95
C VAL A 101 19.64 6.11 -2.99
N PHE A 102 20.23 6.78 -3.98
CA PHE A 102 20.98 6.17 -5.07
C PHE A 102 22.32 6.89 -5.22
N ILE A 103 23.37 6.17 -5.61
CA ILE A 103 24.67 6.79 -5.89
C ILE A 103 24.64 7.56 -7.21
N ASP A 104 23.95 7.01 -8.21
CA ASP A 104 23.98 7.52 -9.58
C ASP A 104 22.63 8.13 -9.98
N ALA A 105 22.68 9.25 -10.71
CA ALA A 105 21.50 9.92 -11.27
C ALA A 105 20.68 8.98 -12.16
N ASP A 106 21.35 8.16 -12.97
CA ASP A 106 20.70 7.23 -13.90
C ASP A 106 19.92 6.14 -13.15
N LYS A 107 20.43 5.68 -12.00
CA LYS A 107 19.76 4.70 -11.14
C LYS A 107 18.54 5.33 -10.47
N ALA A 108 18.67 6.55 -9.98
CA ALA A 108 17.56 7.32 -9.42
C ALA A 108 16.45 7.54 -10.46
N GLU A 109 16.81 7.93 -11.68
CA GLU A 109 15.86 8.16 -12.77
C GLU A 109 15.20 6.87 -13.26
N ASN A 110 15.96 5.77 -13.34
CA ASN A 110 15.40 4.44 -13.65
C ASN A 110 14.38 4.02 -12.59
N PHE A 111 14.70 4.18 -11.30
CA PHE A 111 13.75 3.95 -10.22
C PHE A 111 12.51 4.84 -10.36
N ARG A 112 12.68 6.15 -10.56
CA ARG A 112 11.58 7.13 -10.71
C ARG A 112 10.58 6.71 -11.77
N ARG A 113 11.06 6.36 -12.97
CA ARG A 113 10.23 5.94 -14.12
C ARG A 113 9.47 4.64 -13.84
N ARG A 114 10.13 3.65 -13.23
CA ARG A 114 9.52 2.36 -12.90
C ARG A 114 8.51 2.50 -11.75
N ALA A 115 8.82 3.32 -10.75
CA ALA A 115 7.92 3.63 -9.64
C ALA A 115 6.65 4.32 -10.15
N GLN A 116 6.78 5.33 -11.02
CA GLN A 116 5.64 6.01 -11.63
C GLN A 116 4.72 5.04 -12.38
N THR A 117 5.29 4.21 -13.25
CA THR A 117 4.53 3.20 -14.00
C THR A 117 3.81 2.24 -13.07
N ARG A 118 4.49 1.80 -11.99
CA ARG A 118 3.91 0.87 -11.02
C ARG A 118 2.74 1.47 -10.26
N LEU A 119 2.89 2.69 -9.75
CA LEU A 119 1.85 3.40 -8.99
C LEU A 119 0.62 3.64 -9.86
N LEU A 120 0.80 4.09 -11.11
CA LEU A 120 -0.31 4.26 -12.07
C LEU A 120 -1.08 2.96 -12.34
N THR A 121 -0.38 1.83 -12.37
CA THR A 121 -0.99 0.54 -12.71
C THR A 121 -1.65 -0.12 -11.50
N ARG A 122 -1.05 0.02 -10.32
CA ARG A 122 -1.44 -0.70 -9.09
C ARG A 122 -2.37 0.09 -8.18
N LEU A 123 -2.27 1.43 -8.20
CA LEU A 123 -3.07 2.34 -7.39
C LEU A 123 -3.83 3.33 -8.30
N PRO A 124 -4.69 2.84 -9.23
CA PRO A 124 -5.41 3.73 -10.13
C PRO A 124 -6.35 4.66 -9.35
N GLY A 125 -6.26 5.97 -9.65
CA GLY A 125 -7.02 7.02 -8.96
C GLY A 125 -6.35 7.56 -7.70
N LEU A 126 -5.24 6.98 -7.24
CA LEU A 126 -4.42 7.59 -6.19
C LEU A 126 -3.52 8.66 -6.80
N ARG A 127 -3.53 9.85 -6.21
CA ARG A 127 -2.60 10.91 -6.60
C ARG A 127 -1.27 10.68 -5.90
N PHE A 128 -0.18 10.96 -6.61
CA PHE A 128 1.15 10.87 -6.03
C PHE A 128 2.08 11.86 -6.69
N GLU A 129 3.14 12.22 -5.98
CA GLU A 129 4.24 13.03 -6.45
C GLU A 129 5.54 12.22 -6.36
N ILE A 130 6.42 12.37 -7.35
CA ILE A 130 7.78 11.79 -7.28
C ILE A 130 8.80 12.88 -7.56
N ARG A 131 9.64 13.17 -6.56
CA ARG A 131 10.76 14.11 -6.64
C ARG A 131 12.07 13.32 -6.68
N SER A 132 13.03 13.78 -7.47
CA SER A 132 14.38 13.21 -7.50
C SER A 132 15.42 14.31 -7.64
N GLY A 133 16.42 14.36 -6.77
CA GLY A 133 17.46 15.38 -6.81
C GLY A 133 18.72 14.98 -6.04
N PRO A 134 19.82 15.75 -6.16
CA PRO A 134 20.99 15.57 -5.31
C PRO A 134 20.61 15.76 -3.83
N ILE A 135 21.24 15.00 -2.93
CA ILE A 135 20.95 15.08 -1.47
C ILE A 135 21.20 16.50 -0.91
N ASP A 136 22.17 17.23 -1.45
CA ASP A 136 22.62 18.54 -0.95
C ASP A 136 21.86 19.74 -1.55
N GLN A 137 20.93 19.51 -2.49
CA GLN A 137 20.14 20.58 -3.08
C GLN A 137 18.73 20.57 -2.50
N ASP A 138 18.40 21.67 -1.82
CA ASP A 138 17.04 21.93 -1.33
C ASP A 138 16.02 21.80 -2.47
N GLU A 139 14.90 21.19 -2.13
CA GLU A 139 13.84 20.63 -2.98
C GLU A 139 13.36 21.52 -4.14
N THR A 140 14.14 21.62 -5.21
CA THR A 140 13.80 22.44 -6.38
C THR A 140 13.89 21.64 -7.68
N VAL A 141 13.10 20.58 -7.77
CA VAL A 141 12.92 19.80 -9.00
C VAL A 141 11.44 19.83 -9.38
N PRO A 142 11.09 20.05 -10.66
CA PRO A 142 9.73 20.39 -11.07
C PRO A 142 8.72 19.31 -10.71
N LEU A 143 7.60 19.76 -10.13
CA LEU A 143 6.42 18.94 -9.84
C LEU A 143 5.94 18.24 -11.10
N ILE A 144 6.00 16.92 -11.11
CA ILE A 144 5.19 16.13 -12.04
C ILE A 144 3.87 15.85 -11.34
N ASP A 145 2.92 16.78 -11.47
CA ASP A 145 1.52 16.56 -11.14
C ASP A 145 1.00 15.47 -12.09
N VAL A 146 0.99 14.22 -11.61
CA VAL A 146 0.29 13.14 -12.29
C VAL A 146 -1.20 13.38 -12.06
N ARG A 147 -1.74 14.31 -12.85
CA ARG A 147 -3.18 14.49 -12.97
C ARG A 147 -3.74 13.15 -13.40
N GLU A 148 -4.62 12.60 -12.57
CA GLU A 148 -5.62 11.65 -13.02
C GLU A 148 -6.12 12.19 -14.35
N ARG A 149 -5.91 11.45 -15.44
CA ARG A 149 -6.50 11.81 -16.73
C ARG A 149 -8.00 11.84 -16.45
N SER A 150 -8.53 13.04 -16.23
CA SER A 150 -9.96 13.30 -16.21
C SER A 150 -10.44 12.74 -17.53
N ILE A 151 -11.01 11.53 -17.46
CA ILE A 151 -11.75 10.99 -18.56
C ILE A 151 -12.88 11.99 -18.68
N LEU A 152 -12.86 12.78 -19.77
CA LEU A 152 -14.02 13.52 -20.22
C LEU A 152 -15.22 12.59 -19.98
N GLU A 153 -16.17 13.01 -19.17
CA GLU A 153 -17.40 12.25 -18.94
C GLU A 153 -18.21 12.30 -20.24
N ILE A 154 -17.77 11.49 -21.21
CA ILE A 154 -18.46 11.31 -22.46
C ILE A 154 -19.70 10.48 -22.12
N PRO A 155 -20.92 10.91 -22.50
CA PRO A 155 -22.18 10.20 -22.16
C PRO A 155 -22.19 8.72 -22.55
N GLN A 156 -21.31 8.32 -23.46
CA GLN A 156 -21.15 6.95 -23.96
C GLN A 156 -20.31 6.05 -23.04
N ILE A 157 -19.59 6.61 -22.07
CA ILE A 157 -18.76 5.85 -21.13
C ILE A 157 -19.59 5.56 -19.88
N GLN A 158 -19.90 4.28 -19.67
CA GLN A 158 -20.63 3.83 -18.49
C GLN A 158 -19.84 4.15 -17.22
N VAL A 159 -20.50 4.78 -16.25
CA VAL A 159 -19.89 5.11 -14.95
C VAL A 159 -19.80 3.84 -14.11
N CYS A 160 -18.78 3.75 -13.26
CA CYS A 160 -18.70 2.68 -12.28
C CYS A 160 -19.89 2.73 -11.31
N GLU A 161 -20.69 1.67 -11.30
CA GLU A 161 -21.90 1.58 -10.48
C GLU A 161 -21.59 1.43 -8.98
N GLU A 162 -20.36 1.05 -8.62
CA GLU A 162 -19.95 0.92 -7.21
C GLU A 162 -19.37 2.18 -6.59
N SER A 163 -18.50 2.91 -7.29
CA SER A 163 -17.94 4.15 -6.78
C SER A 163 -18.79 5.38 -7.12
N GLY A 164 -19.76 5.23 -8.03
CA GLY A 164 -20.53 6.35 -8.60
C GLY A 164 -19.67 7.35 -9.38
N ASN A 165 -18.39 7.04 -9.59
CA ASN A 165 -17.37 7.93 -10.15
C ASN A 165 -16.40 7.12 -11.01
N GLY A 166 -15.93 7.73 -12.11
CA GLY A 166 -14.94 7.15 -13.02
C GLY A 166 -15.51 6.10 -13.99
N ALA A 167 -14.76 5.83 -15.06
CA ALA A 167 -15.18 4.92 -16.12
C ALA A 167 -15.22 3.46 -15.66
N ALA A 168 -16.36 2.80 -15.88
CA ALA A 168 -16.44 1.35 -15.83
C ALA A 168 -15.59 0.75 -16.97
N ARG A 169 -14.87 -0.32 -16.65
CA ARG A 169 -14.01 -1.04 -17.62
C ARG A 169 -14.27 -2.54 -17.64
N VAL A 170 -15.02 -3.04 -16.67
CA VAL A 170 -15.23 -4.48 -16.44
C VAL A 170 -16.66 -4.67 -15.98
N PHE A 171 -17.30 -5.75 -16.41
CA PHE A 171 -18.55 -6.21 -15.84
C PHE A 171 -18.26 -7.38 -14.90
N GLU A 172 -18.73 -7.29 -13.65
CA GLU A 172 -18.70 -8.39 -12.70
C GLU A 172 -20.11 -8.93 -12.48
N GLU A 173 -20.23 -10.26 -12.43
CA GLU A 173 -21.46 -10.93 -12.05
C GLU A 173 -21.53 -11.06 -10.54
N ARG A 174 -22.58 -10.51 -9.96
CA ARG A 174 -22.83 -10.58 -8.52
C ARG A 174 -24.11 -11.34 -8.28
N ARG A 175 -24.04 -12.29 -7.34
CA ARG A 175 -25.23 -12.93 -6.79
C ARG A 175 -25.79 -12.05 -5.69
N LEU A 176 -27.00 -11.57 -5.89
CA LEU A 176 -27.77 -10.89 -4.87
C LEU A 176 -28.81 -11.87 -4.35
N ALA A 177 -28.82 -12.05 -3.02
CA ALA A 177 -29.91 -12.72 -2.36
C ALA A 177 -31.13 -11.79 -2.44
N THR A 178 -32.12 -12.17 -3.22
CA THR A 178 -33.42 -11.52 -3.28
C THR A 178 -34.44 -12.39 -2.55
N GLU A 179 -35.59 -11.81 -2.20
CA GLU A 179 -36.69 -12.53 -1.55
C GLU A 179 -37.18 -13.74 -2.37
N SER A 180 -36.86 -13.79 -3.67
CA SER A 180 -37.25 -14.84 -4.61
C SER A 180 -36.14 -15.83 -4.98
N GLY A 181 -34.96 -15.73 -4.36
CA GLY A 181 -33.78 -16.57 -4.64
C GLY A 181 -32.51 -15.79 -4.98
N GLU A 182 -31.45 -16.49 -5.38
CA GLU A 182 -30.21 -15.87 -5.86
C GLU A 182 -30.40 -15.35 -7.30
N GLN A 183 -30.32 -14.03 -7.49
CA GLN A 183 -30.33 -13.43 -8.82
C GLN A 183 -28.91 -12.97 -9.19
N LEU A 184 -28.46 -13.35 -10.39
CA LEU A 184 -27.21 -12.89 -10.98
C LEU A 184 -27.43 -11.51 -11.61
N GLN A 185 -26.83 -10.48 -11.02
CA GLN A 185 -26.80 -9.13 -11.57
C GLN A 185 -25.41 -8.84 -12.14
N ARG A 186 -25.35 -8.29 -13.36
CA ARG A 186 -24.11 -7.77 -13.94
C ARG A 186 -23.93 -6.33 -13.50
N VAL A 187 -22.78 -6.01 -12.91
CA VAL A 187 -22.44 -4.69 -12.40
C VAL A 187 -21.21 -4.16 -13.13
N ALA A 188 -21.30 -2.97 -13.69
CA ALA A 188 -20.23 -2.27 -14.37
C ALA A 188 -19.30 -1.59 -13.36
N ILE A 189 -18.05 -2.05 -13.27
CA ILE A 189 -17.08 -1.59 -12.28
C ILE A 189 -15.80 -1.03 -12.90
N SER A 190 -15.16 -0.12 -12.18
CA SER A 190 -13.85 0.42 -12.54
C SER A 190 -12.72 -0.54 -12.17
N THR A 191 -11.56 -0.38 -12.81
CA THR A 191 -10.35 -1.17 -12.49
C THR A 191 -9.94 -1.00 -11.02
N GLY A 192 -10.09 0.21 -10.45
CA GLY A 192 -9.74 0.48 -9.06
C GLY A 192 -10.64 -0.28 -8.07
N VAL A 193 -11.96 -0.30 -8.31
CA VAL A 193 -12.91 -1.07 -7.49
C VAL A 193 -12.57 -2.56 -7.52
N ARG A 194 -12.31 -3.12 -8.71
CA ARG A 194 -11.92 -4.52 -8.87
C ARG A 194 -10.63 -4.86 -8.11
N LEU A 195 -9.59 -4.03 -8.24
CA LEU A 195 -8.32 -4.26 -7.55
C LEU A 195 -8.47 -4.22 -6.03
N ARG A 196 -9.30 -3.31 -5.50
CA ARG A 196 -9.61 -3.24 -4.07
C ARG A 196 -10.38 -4.48 -3.61
N GLY A 197 -11.38 -4.93 -4.38
CA GLY A 197 -12.10 -6.17 -4.10
C GLY A 197 -11.18 -7.38 -4.01
N ALA A 198 -10.29 -7.55 -5.00
CA ALA A 198 -9.29 -8.63 -4.98
C ALA A 198 -8.32 -8.53 -3.80
N ALA A 199 -7.90 -7.32 -3.42
CA ALA A 199 -7.04 -7.10 -2.26
C ALA A 199 -7.76 -7.43 -0.94
N TYR A 200 -9.05 -7.08 -0.83
CA TYR A 200 -9.88 -7.45 0.31
C TYR A 200 -10.06 -8.96 0.44
N SER A 201 -10.25 -9.69 -0.66
CA SER A 201 -10.31 -11.15 -0.62
C SER A 201 -9.01 -11.75 -0.07
N ARG A 202 -7.84 -11.23 -0.49
CA ARG A 202 -6.55 -11.63 0.10
C ARG A 202 -6.47 -11.34 1.60
N PHE A 203 -6.97 -10.19 2.04
CA PHE A 203 -7.03 -9.84 3.46
C PHE A 203 -7.91 -10.79 4.26
N ARG A 204 -9.11 -11.11 3.76
CA ARG A 204 -10.00 -12.07 4.42
C ARG A 204 -9.39 -13.48 4.53
N GLU A 205 -8.63 -13.88 3.53
CA GLU A 205 -7.95 -15.18 3.49
C GLU A 205 -6.64 -15.21 4.30
N GLY A 206 -6.26 -14.11 4.98
CA GLY A 206 -4.99 -14.01 5.72
C GLY A 206 -3.75 -14.00 4.81
N LYS A 207 -3.91 -13.67 3.53
CA LYS A 207 -2.83 -13.64 2.52
C LYS A 207 -2.31 -12.23 2.22
N SER A 208 -2.91 -11.20 2.81
CA SER A 208 -2.46 -9.82 2.66
C SER A 208 -1.17 -9.58 3.44
N ARG A 209 -0.26 -8.80 2.85
CA ARG A 209 1.04 -8.51 3.44
C ARG A 209 1.20 -7.05 3.90
N ASP A 210 0.08 -6.34 4.05
CA ASP A 210 0.05 -5.05 4.74
C ASP A 210 0.05 -5.25 6.26
N LEU A 211 0.35 -4.19 7.01
CA LEU A 211 0.42 -4.25 8.47
C LEU A 211 -0.84 -4.81 9.14
N ILE A 212 -2.03 -4.38 8.70
CA ILE A 212 -3.29 -4.82 9.32
C ILE A 212 -3.50 -6.30 9.03
N GLY A 213 -3.17 -6.73 7.80
CA GLY A 213 -3.16 -8.13 7.42
C GLY A 213 -2.22 -8.99 8.26
N LEU A 214 -1.00 -8.53 8.49
CA LEU A 214 -0.01 -9.25 9.29
C LEU A 214 -0.42 -9.35 10.77
N LEU A 215 -1.03 -8.30 11.31
CA LEU A 215 -1.50 -8.26 12.70
C LEU A 215 -2.87 -8.93 12.90
N GLN A 216 -3.56 -9.31 11.82
CA GLN A 216 -4.90 -9.90 11.85
C GLN A 216 -5.04 -11.10 12.82
N PRO A 217 -4.05 -12.02 12.97
CA PRO A 217 -4.15 -13.12 13.92
C PRO A 217 -4.26 -12.66 15.40
N GLY A 218 -3.69 -11.50 15.73
CA GLY A 218 -3.74 -10.90 17.08
C GLY A 218 -4.88 -9.90 17.29
N LEU A 219 -5.65 -9.58 16.24
CA LEU A 219 -6.76 -8.64 16.31
C LEU A 219 -8.10 -9.39 16.46
N PRO A 220 -9.06 -8.86 17.24
CA PRO A 220 -10.41 -9.43 17.37
C PRO A 220 -11.27 -9.13 16.12
N LEU A 221 -10.73 -9.36 14.93
CA LEU A 221 -11.35 -9.06 13.63
C LEU A 221 -11.79 -10.32 12.88
N GLN A 222 -11.69 -11.50 13.51
CA GLN A 222 -12.16 -12.76 12.91
C GLN A 222 -13.70 -12.78 12.89
N GLY A 223 -14.25 -12.88 11.68
CA GLY A 223 -15.70 -12.80 11.44
C GLY A 223 -16.53 -13.93 12.07
N PRO A 224 -17.86 -13.83 11.99
CA PRO A 224 -18.82 -14.67 12.71
C PRO A 224 -18.80 -16.09 12.16
N GLY A 225 -18.08 -16.99 12.83
CA GLY A 225 -17.98 -18.39 12.40
C GLY A 225 -17.22 -19.31 13.35
N HIS A 226 -16.44 -18.75 14.27
CA HIS A 226 -15.82 -19.52 15.34
C HIS A 226 -16.35 -19.05 16.68
N THR A 227 -17.19 -19.88 17.28
CA THR A 227 -17.56 -19.82 18.70
C THR A 227 -16.32 -19.54 19.54
N LEU A 228 -16.33 -18.40 20.23
CA LEU A 228 -15.41 -18.09 21.33
C LEU A 228 -15.47 -19.25 22.32
N LYS A 229 -14.46 -20.12 22.32
CA LYS A 229 -14.15 -20.92 23.50
C LYS A 229 -13.51 -19.97 24.49
N THR A 230 -14.34 -19.37 25.33
CA THR A 230 -13.93 -18.65 26.52
C THR A 230 -13.27 -19.65 27.46
N THR A 231 -11.96 -19.87 27.35
CA THR A 231 -11.19 -20.43 28.45
C THR A 231 -10.94 -19.30 29.44
N ALA A 232 -11.90 -19.12 30.36
CA ALA A 232 -11.70 -18.37 31.58
C ALA A 232 -10.70 -19.14 32.44
N THR A 233 -9.44 -18.68 32.47
CA THR A 233 -8.49 -19.09 33.51
C THR A 233 -8.79 -18.27 34.75
N LEU A 234 -9.79 -18.70 35.52
CA LEU A 234 -9.97 -18.30 36.92
C LEU A 234 -8.86 -18.99 37.72
N GLY A 235 -7.70 -18.34 37.77
CA GLY A 235 -6.62 -18.69 38.69
C GLY A 235 -7.03 -18.32 40.11
N ALA A 236 -7.26 -19.35 40.91
CA ALA A 236 -7.49 -19.28 42.34
C ALA A 236 -6.32 -18.60 43.06
N LEU A 237 -6.60 -17.51 43.77
CA LEU A 237 -5.77 -17.03 44.88
C LEU A 237 -6.35 -17.61 46.17
N ALA A 238 -5.82 -18.77 46.55
CA ALA A 238 -5.81 -19.25 47.92
C ALA A 238 -4.36 -19.13 48.41
N GLY A 239 -4.16 -18.40 49.51
CA GLY A 239 -2.86 -18.12 50.12
C GLY A 239 -2.90 -16.79 50.85
#